data_AF-A0A117MIF3-F1
#
_entry.id   AF-A0A117MIF3-F1
#
_cell.length_a   1.000
_cell.length_b   1.000
_cell.length_c   1.000
_cell.angle_alpha   90.00
_cell.angle_beta   90.00
_cell.angle_gamma   90.00
#
_symmetry.space_group_name_H-M   'P 1'
#
loop_
_entity.id
_entity.type
_entity.pdbx_description
1 polymer ?
#
loop_
_entity_poly.entity_id
_entity_poly.type
_entity_poly.pdbx_seq_one_letter_code
_entity_poly.pdbx_strand_id
1 'polypeptide(L)'
;ITEKAFILTCANASQYGNDAFIAPGASMDDGMMNVAILKPLNALEIPQTTLQLFTKNIDKNSKMITLLTRNLHIKRARPGVMHIDGDPVMTSSEVDVRMIHKGLNVFAPSSFELAEQKRKENENVFSALTRWFN
;
A
#
# COMPACT_ATOMS: atom_id res chain seq x y z
N ILE A 1 -3.44 15.40 -12.38
CA ILE A 1 -4.08 16.09 -11.23
C ILE A 1 -3.05 16.96 -10.51
N THR A 2 -3.46 18.02 -9.82
CA THR A 2 -2.57 18.87 -9.02
C THR A 2 -3.12 18.96 -7.61
N GLU A 3 -2.36 18.52 -6.63
CA GLU A 3 -2.80 18.41 -5.23
C GLU A 3 -1.68 18.84 -4.27
N LYS A 4 -2.06 19.39 -3.12
CA LYS A 4 -1.13 19.50 -1.99
C LYS A 4 -1.07 18.13 -1.33
N ALA A 5 0.11 17.53 -1.29
CA ALA A 5 0.35 16.23 -0.67
C ALA A 5 1.26 16.40 0.56
N PHE A 6 0.88 15.77 1.66
CA PHE A 6 1.81 15.50 2.77
C PHE A 6 2.77 14.38 2.38
N ILE A 7 2.24 13.32 1.76
CA ILE A 7 3.01 12.22 1.19
C ILE A 7 2.31 11.69 -0.07
N LEU A 8 3.11 11.27 -1.04
CA LEU A 8 2.67 10.53 -2.22
C LEU A 8 3.45 9.22 -2.25
N THR A 9 2.72 8.12 -2.33
CA THR A 9 3.28 6.76 -2.34
C THR A 9 2.87 6.04 -3.59
N CYS A 10 3.87 5.51 -4.29
CA CYS A 10 3.71 4.59 -5.41
C CYS A 10 3.83 3.17 -4.86
N ALA A 11 2.72 2.45 -4.76
CA ALA A 11 2.63 1.18 -4.07
C ALA A 11 2.42 0.02 -5.06
N ASN A 12 3.34 -0.94 -5.04
CA ASN A 12 3.18 -2.27 -5.65
C ASN A 12 2.51 -3.27 -4.68
N ALA A 13 2.73 -3.09 -3.37
CA ALA A 13 2.14 -3.89 -2.30
C ALA A 13 1.27 -3.03 -1.39
N SER A 14 0.41 -3.66 -0.58
CA SER A 14 -0.63 -2.94 0.17
C SER A 14 -0.15 -2.22 1.43
N GLN A 15 1.05 -2.54 1.93
CA GLN A 15 1.61 -1.99 3.17
C GLN A 15 3.06 -1.54 3.01
N TYR A 16 3.49 -0.63 3.90
CA TYR A 16 4.91 -0.30 4.07
C TYR A 16 5.69 -1.37 4.83
N GLY A 17 5.01 -2.14 5.68
CA GLY A 17 5.60 -2.99 6.71
C GLY A 17 5.00 -2.70 8.09
N ASN A 18 5.25 -3.58 9.06
CA ASN A 18 4.68 -3.48 10.42
C ASN A 18 3.16 -3.28 10.44
N ASP A 19 2.44 -3.91 9.51
CA ASP A 19 0.99 -3.79 9.37
C ASP A 19 0.48 -2.37 9.09
N ALA A 20 1.31 -1.50 8.52
CA ALA A 20 0.91 -0.16 8.08
C ALA A 20 0.40 -0.18 6.62
N PHE A 21 -0.92 -0.28 6.43
CA PHE A 21 -1.57 -0.45 5.13
C PHE A 21 -1.90 0.89 4.47
N ILE A 22 -0.95 1.48 3.71
CA ILE A 22 -1.16 2.74 2.97
C ILE A 22 -2.02 2.58 1.72
N ALA A 23 -1.98 1.41 1.09
CA ALA A 23 -2.73 1.12 -0.12
C ALA A 23 -3.45 -0.23 0.03
N PRO A 24 -4.48 -0.34 0.91
CA PRO A 24 -5.09 -1.62 1.27
C PRO A 24 -5.56 -2.47 0.08
N GLY A 25 -5.94 -1.84 -1.04
CA GLY A 25 -6.37 -2.50 -2.27
C GLY A 25 -5.26 -2.89 -3.26
N ALA A 26 -3.98 -2.67 -2.93
CA ALA A 26 -2.89 -2.98 -3.86
C ALA A 26 -2.64 -4.49 -3.98
N SER A 27 -2.39 -4.92 -5.21
CA SER A 27 -2.06 -6.30 -5.57
C SER A 27 -0.73 -6.32 -6.31
N MET A 28 0.12 -7.31 -6.01
CA MET A 28 1.39 -7.50 -6.72
C MET A 28 1.22 -8.24 -8.05
N ASP A 29 0.02 -8.78 -8.31
CA ASP A 29 -0.24 -9.70 -9.43
C ASP A 29 -1.11 -9.09 -10.54
N ASP A 30 -1.67 -7.89 -10.36
CA ASP A 30 -2.59 -7.27 -11.32
C ASP A 30 -1.87 -6.42 -12.39
N GLY A 31 -0.57 -6.16 -12.20
CA GLY A 31 0.22 -5.32 -13.09
C GLY A 31 -0.15 -3.85 -13.03
N MET A 32 -0.74 -3.40 -11.92
CA MET A 32 -1.13 -2.03 -11.66
C MET A 32 -0.38 -1.47 -10.46
N MET A 33 -0.15 -0.16 -10.48
CA MET A 33 0.42 0.59 -9.36
C MET A 33 -0.68 1.36 -8.65
N ASN A 34 -0.76 1.22 -7.34
CA ASN A 34 -1.63 2.03 -6.50
C ASN A 34 -0.89 3.31 -6.12
N VAL A 35 -1.44 4.46 -6.47
CA VAL A 35 -0.88 5.77 -6.11
C VAL A 35 -1.72 6.34 -4.98
N ALA A 36 -1.14 6.35 -3.78
CA ALA A 36 -1.76 6.86 -2.58
C ALA A 36 -1.24 8.28 -2.30
N ILE A 37 -2.11 9.28 -2.43
CA ILE A 37 -1.81 10.68 -2.12
C ILE A 37 -2.56 11.09 -0.84
N LEU A 38 -1.82 11.27 0.24
CA LEU A 38 -2.37 11.79 1.50
C LEU A 38 -2.19 13.30 1.54
N LYS A 39 -3.31 14.04 1.59
CA LYS A 39 -3.30 15.50 1.73
C LYS A 39 -2.80 15.92 3.13
N PRO A 40 -2.35 17.19 3.30
CA PRO A 40 -1.96 17.72 4.60
C PRO A 40 -2.99 17.47 5.70
N LEU A 41 -2.49 16.94 6.82
CA LEU A 41 -3.22 16.70 8.05
C LEU A 41 -2.92 17.80 9.07
N ASN A 42 -3.92 18.14 9.88
CA ASN A 42 -3.72 18.89 11.12
C ASN A 42 -3.44 17.92 12.29
N ALA A 43 -2.99 18.46 13.43
CA ALA A 43 -2.59 17.66 14.58
C ALA A 43 -3.70 16.74 15.14
N LEU A 44 -4.97 17.14 15.01
CA LEU A 44 -6.11 16.35 15.49
C LEU A 44 -6.47 15.20 14.53
N GLU A 45 -6.15 15.34 13.24
CA GLU A 45 -6.41 14.31 12.22
C GLU A 45 -5.35 13.18 12.27
N ILE A 46 -4.17 13.45 12.83
CA ILE A 46 -3.06 12.48 12.86
C ILE A 46 -3.43 11.18 13.60
N PRO A 47 -3.96 11.19 14.84
CA PRO A 47 -4.28 9.94 15.55
C PRO A 47 -5.28 9.05 14.80
N GLN A 48 -6.34 9.66 14.26
CA GLN A 48 -7.35 8.93 13.48
C GLN A 48 -6.74 8.34 12.20
N THR A 49 -5.94 9.13 11.49
CA THR A 49 -5.30 8.67 10.25
C THR A 49 -4.32 7.52 10.52
N THR A 50 -3.55 7.61 11.61
CA THR A 50 -2.66 6.54 12.06
C THR A 50 -3.45 5.27 12.39
N LEU A 51 -4.56 5.37 13.13
CA LEU A 51 -5.41 4.21 13.41
C LEU A 51 -5.96 3.58 12.13
N GLN A 52 -6.38 4.39 11.16
CA GLN A 52 -6.87 3.90 9.87
C GLN A 52 -5.78 3.18 9.07
N LEU A 53 -4.52 3.63 9.14
CA LEU A 53 -3.38 2.99 8.51
C LEU A 53 -3.17 1.55 9.03
N PHE A 54 -3.23 1.37 10.35
CA PHE A 54 -3.02 0.05 10.97
C PHE A 54 -4.27 -0.85 10.98
N THR A 55 -5.46 -0.28 10.76
CA THR A 55 -6.72 -1.05 10.65
C THR A 55 -7.18 -1.29 9.22
N LYS A 56 -6.33 -0.98 8.22
CA LYS A 56 -6.61 -1.13 6.78
C LYS A 56 -7.80 -0.30 6.26
N ASN A 57 -8.09 0.83 6.91
CA ASN A 57 -9.23 1.72 6.60
C ASN A 57 -8.78 3.11 6.11
N ILE A 58 -7.50 3.27 5.72
CA ILE A 58 -6.95 4.57 5.29
C ILE A 58 -7.63 5.12 4.03
N ASP A 59 -8.13 4.22 3.17
CA ASP A 59 -8.90 4.52 1.96
C ASP A 59 -10.22 5.23 2.27
N LYS A 60 -10.77 5.08 3.47
CA LYS A 60 -11.98 5.78 3.95
C LYS A 60 -11.69 7.20 4.45
N ASN A 61 -10.43 7.61 4.52
CA ASN A 61 -10.05 8.95 4.95
C ASN A 61 -10.33 9.97 3.84
N SER A 62 -11.04 11.07 4.15
CA SER A 62 -11.38 12.10 3.16
C SER A 62 -10.16 12.87 2.61
N LYS A 63 -9.00 12.74 3.24
CA LYS A 63 -7.71 13.30 2.80
C LYS A 63 -6.94 12.33 1.90
N MET A 64 -7.45 11.12 1.70
CA MET A 64 -6.84 10.11 0.86
C MET A 64 -7.36 10.25 -0.57
N ILE A 65 -6.44 10.34 -1.54
CA ILE A 65 -6.73 10.11 -2.95
C ILE A 65 -5.99 8.84 -3.37
N THR A 66 -6.73 7.89 -3.91
CA THR A 66 -6.18 6.66 -4.48
C THR A 66 -6.38 6.67 -5.99
N LEU A 67 -5.30 6.46 -6.73
CA LEU A 67 -5.34 6.25 -8.18
C LEU A 67 -4.76 4.88 -8.52
N LEU A 68 -5.20 4.31 -9.63
CA LEU A 68 -4.66 3.07 -10.17
C LEU A 68 -4.10 3.35 -11.56
N THR A 69 -2.81 3.07 -11.79
CA THR A 69 -2.17 3.33 -13.10
C THR A 69 -0.99 2.38 -13.33
N ARG A 70 -0.52 2.25 -14.58
CA ARG A 70 0.76 1.60 -14.90
C ARG A 70 1.91 2.58 -15.06
N ASN A 71 1.58 3.84 -15.34
CA ASN A 71 2.55 4.88 -15.64
C ASN A 71 2.15 6.13 -14.86
N LEU A 72 3.12 6.71 -14.16
CA LEU A 72 2.92 7.93 -13.39
C LEU A 72 4.07 8.89 -13.68
N HIS A 73 3.70 10.12 -14.04
CA HIS A 73 4.63 11.22 -14.19
C HIS A 73 4.34 12.24 -13.08
N ILE A 74 5.31 12.44 -12.18
CA ILE A 74 5.19 13.29 -11.00
C ILE A 74 5.98 14.57 -11.27
N LYS A 75 5.32 15.73 -11.10
CA LYS A 75 5.97 17.03 -11.04
C LYS A 75 5.82 17.62 -9.65
N ARG A 76 6.93 18.04 -9.03
CA ARG A 76 6.98 18.69 -7.72
C ARG A 76 7.73 20.01 -7.82
N ALA A 77 7.45 20.94 -6.91
CA ALA A 77 7.96 22.31 -6.97
C ALA A 77 9.50 22.42 -6.95
N ARG A 78 10.20 21.46 -6.35
CA ARG A 78 11.66 21.44 -6.26
C ARG A 78 12.20 20.00 -6.16
N PRO A 79 13.45 19.75 -6.58
CA PRO A 79 14.17 18.51 -6.27
C PRO A 79 14.22 18.23 -4.76
N GLY A 80 14.42 16.97 -4.39
CA GLY A 80 14.43 16.54 -2.99
C GLY A 80 14.53 15.02 -2.82
N VAL A 81 14.53 14.58 -1.56
CA VAL A 81 14.61 13.16 -1.21
C VAL A 81 13.29 12.44 -1.53
N MET A 82 13.40 11.18 -1.90
CA MET A 82 12.32 10.18 -1.84
C MET A 82 12.88 8.87 -1.26
N HIS A 83 12.00 7.97 -0.83
CA HIS A 83 12.40 6.63 -0.41
C HIS A 83 12.03 5.62 -1.51
N ILE A 84 12.95 4.70 -1.81
CA ILE A 84 12.69 3.50 -2.61
C ILE A 84 12.93 2.31 -1.69
N ASP A 85 11.89 1.52 -1.41
CA ASP A 85 11.95 0.35 -0.52
C ASP A 85 12.67 0.59 0.82
N GLY A 86 12.55 1.82 1.35
CA GLY A 86 13.15 2.26 2.62
C GLY A 86 14.45 3.07 2.47
N ASP A 87 15.11 2.99 1.32
CA ASP A 87 16.39 3.68 1.10
C ASP A 87 16.18 5.11 0.56
N PRO A 88 16.86 6.12 1.14
CA PRO A 88 16.75 7.50 0.68
C PRO A 88 17.55 7.74 -0.61
N VAL A 89 16.91 8.43 -1.55
CA VAL A 89 17.53 8.85 -2.81
C VAL A 89 17.15 10.28 -3.16
N MET A 90 18.12 11.06 -3.64
CA MET A 90 17.87 12.40 -4.18
C MET A 90 17.33 12.29 -5.60
N THR A 91 16.20 12.95 -5.86
CA THR A 91 15.59 12.97 -7.19
C THR A 91 15.27 14.37 -7.67
N SER A 92 15.01 14.52 -8.96
CA SER A 92 14.73 15.82 -9.58
C SER A 92 13.32 16.32 -9.24
N SER A 93 12.93 17.48 -9.77
CA SER A 93 11.54 17.98 -9.67
C SER A 93 10.55 17.19 -10.54
N GLU A 94 11.04 16.38 -11.47
CA GLU A 94 10.23 15.48 -12.30
C GLU A 94 10.67 14.02 -12.06
N VAL A 95 9.69 13.14 -11.85
CA VAL A 95 9.92 11.71 -11.57
C VAL A 95 8.96 10.87 -12.38
N ASP A 96 9.49 9.92 -13.14
CA ASP A 96 8.72 8.92 -13.89
C ASP A 96 8.75 7.58 -13.17
N VAL A 97 7.56 7.03 -12.93
CA VAL A 97 7.38 5.71 -12.33
C VAL A 97 6.59 4.83 -13.29
N ARG A 98 7.11 3.62 -13.53
CA ARG A 98 6.50 2.65 -14.45
C ARG A 98 6.38 1.28 -13.79
N MET A 99 5.21 0.68 -13.92
CA MET A 99 4.94 -0.68 -13.49
C MET A 99 5.43 -1.67 -14.55
N ILE A 100 6.33 -2.57 -14.16
CA ILE A 100 6.80 -3.67 -15.01
C ILE A 100 6.13 -4.95 -14.51
N HIS A 101 4.98 -5.28 -15.11
CA HIS A 101 4.22 -6.46 -14.74
C HIS A 101 5.04 -7.73 -14.99
N LYS A 102 5.15 -8.59 -13.97
CA LYS A 102 5.98 -9.81 -13.98
C LYS A 102 7.45 -9.54 -14.34
N GLY A 103 7.97 -8.39 -13.92
CA GLY A 103 9.37 -8.01 -14.16
C GLY A 103 10.40 -8.83 -13.39
N LEU A 104 9.97 -9.61 -12.38
CA LEU A 104 10.83 -10.44 -11.56
C LEU A 104 10.34 -11.90 -11.57
N ASN A 105 11.29 -12.83 -11.73
CA ASN A 105 11.06 -14.24 -11.48
C ASN A 105 11.50 -14.54 -10.05
N VAL A 106 10.56 -14.96 -9.20
CA VAL A 106 10.80 -15.22 -7.78
C VAL A 106 10.35 -16.64 -7.43
N PHE A 107 11.02 -17.26 -6.46
CA PHE A 107 10.48 -18.46 -5.81
C PHE A 107 9.33 -18.05 -4.91
N ALA A 108 8.14 -18.58 -5.16
CA ALA A 108 6.96 -18.38 -4.36
C ALA A 108 6.28 -19.74 -4.14
N PRO A 109 5.50 -19.90 -3.05
CA PRO A 109 4.66 -21.08 -2.88
C PRO A 109 3.74 -21.24 -4.08
N SER A 110 3.50 -22.48 -4.50
CA SER A 110 2.54 -22.76 -5.56
C SER A 110 1.15 -22.25 -5.18
N SER A 111 0.33 -21.95 -6.18
CA SER A 111 -1.07 -21.56 -5.96
C SER A 111 -1.85 -22.60 -5.14
N PHE A 112 -1.49 -23.88 -5.30
CA PHE A 112 -2.02 -24.97 -4.50
C PHE A 112 -1.62 -24.86 -3.02
N GLU A 113 -0.33 -24.64 -2.72
CA GLU A 113 0.16 -24.47 -1.34
C GLU A 113 -0.46 -23.25 -0.64
N LEU A 114 -0.65 -22.14 -1.36
CA LEU A 114 -1.33 -20.95 -0.83
C LEU A 114 -2.81 -21.22 -0.50
N ALA A 115 -3.51 -21.98 -1.35
CA ALA A 115 -4.89 -22.36 -1.11
C ALA A 115 -5.02 -23.32 0.09
N GLU A 116 -4.11 -24.30 0.20
CA GLU A 116 -4.04 -25.24 1.33
C GLU A 116 -3.78 -24.51 2.66
N GLN A 117 -2.85 -23.54 2.68
CA GLN A 117 -2.58 -22.70 3.85
C GLN A 117 -3.80 -21.90 4.28
N LYS A 118 -4.46 -21.20 3.33
CA LYS A 118 -5.70 -20.45 3.63
C LYS A 118 -6.81 -21.35 4.17
N ARG A 119 -6.96 -22.58 3.65
CA ARG A 119 -7.95 -23.54 4.15
C ARG A 119 -7.65 -23.92 5.60
N LYS A 120 -6.40 -24.26 5.92
CA LYS A 120 -5.96 -24.61 7.28
C LYS A 120 -6.12 -23.46 8.27
N GLU A 121 -5.81 -22.22 7.86
CA GLU A 121 -6.04 -21.03 8.69
C GLU A 121 -7.53 -20.85 9.01
N ASN A 122 -8.40 -20.99 8.01
CA ASN A 122 -9.85 -20.89 8.22
C ASN A 122 -10.38 -22.00 9.14
N GLU A 123 -9.91 -23.24 8.97
CA GLU A 123 -10.25 -24.37 9.85
C GLU A 123 -9.79 -24.09 11.30
N ASN A 124 -8.57 -23.57 11.49
CA ASN A 124 -8.04 -23.20 12.79
C ASN A 124 -8.87 -22.10 13.45
N VAL A 125 -9.23 -21.04 12.71
CA VAL A 125 -10.09 -19.96 13.23
C VAL A 125 -11.47 -20.49 13.61
N PHE A 126 -12.09 -21.29 12.74
CA PHE A 126 -13.39 -21.88 13.01
C PHE A 126 -13.36 -22.78 14.26
N SER A 127 -12.32 -23.60 14.41
CA SER A 127 -12.14 -24.47 15.58
C SER A 127 -11.90 -23.68 16.88
N ALA A 128 -11.14 -22.58 16.81
CA ALA A 128 -10.93 -21.68 17.94
C ALA A 128 -12.23 -20.98 18.36
N LEU A 129 -13.05 -20.55 17.39
CA LEU A 129 -14.36 -19.96 17.65
C LEU A 129 -15.31 -20.98 18.28
N THR A 130 -15.41 -22.21 17.74
CA THR A 130 -16.29 -23.24 18.31
C THR A 130 -15.91 -23.62 19.74
N ARG A 131 -14.61 -23.57 20.10
CA ARG A 131 -14.17 -23.74 21.50
C ARG A 131 -14.58 -22.63 22.45
N TRP A 132 -14.81 -21.40 21.96
CA TRP A 132 -15.28 -20.28 22.78
C TRP A 132 -16.79 -20.30 23.02
N PHE A 133 -17.56 -20.98 22.16
CA PHE A 133 -19.01 -21.07 22.26
C PHE A 133 -19.51 -22.34 22.97
N ASN A 134 -18.63 -23.28 23.29
CA ASN A 134 -18.88 -24.43 24.16
C ASN A 134 -18.33 -24.18 25.56
#